data_AF-A0A6P5SZT4-F1
#
_entry.id   AF-A0A6P5SZT4-F1
#
_cell.length_a   1.000
_cell.length_b   1.000
_cell.length_c   1.000
_cell.angle_alpha   90.00
_cell.angle_beta   90.00
_cell.angle_gamma   90.00
#
_symmetry.space_group_name_H-M   'P 1'
#
loop_
_entity.id
_entity.type
_entity.pdbx_description
1 polymer ?
#
loop_
_entity_poly.entity_id
_entity_poly.type
_entity_poly.pdbx_seq_one_letter_code
_entity_poly.pdbx_strand_id
1 'polypeptide(L)'
;MAWWEGFDEIRLLIAADTAETGNDVGQLLSLRHPKSGNSICCLLVNGVLQELNWFKQSYTSWFLGDYVAEDGGLYTTTPVDPVFILLPIFEEARMKKGDDPGKFRLVDEIIFVEGYPGYQKLLPIAENCMQVVSEIKEIGSSKFFRLDDSKVLAWMYHKVCQLKQTLSTLDNNYAAREEKDRCTLL
;
A
#
# COMPACT_ATOMS: atom_id res chain seq x y z
N MET A 1 6.83 17.84 0.56
CA MET A 1 7.28 17.79 -0.85
C MET A 1 7.48 16.34 -1.20
N ALA A 2 6.83 15.87 -2.25
CA ALA A 2 6.98 14.48 -2.64
C ALA A 2 8.36 14.28 -3.29
N TRP A 3 9.04 13.17 -3.01
CA TRP A 3 10.41 12.94 -3.51
C TRP A 3 10.50 12.77 -5.04
N TRP A 4 9.37 12.78 -5.74
CA TRP A 4 9.27 12.77 -7.20
C TRP A 4 8.97 14.15 -7.80
N GLU A 5 8.64 15.17 -6.99
CA GLU A 5 8.46 16.54 -7.49
C GLU A 5 9.84 17.21 -7.68
N GLY A 6 10.22 17.47 -8.94
CA GLY A 6 11.38 18.31 -9.28
C GLY A 6 12.56 17.63 -9.98
N PHE A 7 12.41 16.37 -10.42
CA PHE A 7 13.44 15.72 -11.22
C PHE A 7 13.12 15.80 -12.71
N ASP A 8 13.96 16.50 -13.46
CA ASP A 8 14.01 16.48 -14.94
C ASP A 8 14.74 15.21 -15.46
N GLU A 9 14.83 14.18 -14.61
CA GLU A 9 15.58 12.96 -14.84
C GLU A 9 14.66 11.81 -15.23
N ILE A 10 15.05 11.11 -16.29
CA ILE A 10 14.33 9.92 -16.78
C ILE A 10 14.49 8.79 -15.77
N ARG A 11 13.36 8.26 -15.28
CA ARG A 11 13.31 7.14 -14.33
C ARG A 11 12.63 5.93 -14.97
N LEU A 12 13.19 4.75 -14.76
CA LEU A 12 12.63 3.49 -15.25
C LEU A 12 11.63 2.91 -14.24
N LEU A 13 10.41 2.62 -14.68
CA LEU A 13 9.36 2.00 -13.88
C LEU A 13 8.86 0.73 -14.56
N ILE A 14 8.90 -0.39 -13.84
CA ILE A 14 8.20 -1.63 -14.19
C ILE A 14 6.90 -1.66 -13.38
N ALA A 15 5.78 -1.51 -14.06
CA ALA A 15 4.47 -1.65 -13.46
C ALA A 15 3.67 -2.76 -14.13
N ALA A 16 2.82 -3.43 -13.35
CA ALA A 16 1.91 -4.43 -13.89
C ALA A 16 0.91 -3.72 -14.79
N ASP A 17 0.69 -4.27 -15.98
CA ASP A 17 -0.33 -3.77 -16.90
C ASP A 17 -1.70 -3.97 -16.25
N THR A 18 -2.37 -2.85 -15.97
CA THR A 18 -3.70 -2.81 -15.35
C THR A 18 -4.73 -2.26 -16.34
N ALA A 19 -4.37 -2.09 -17.62
CA ALA A 19 -5.19 -1.46 -18.64
C ALA A 19 -6.28 -2.40 -19.17
N GLU A 20 -7.35 -2.58 -18.40
CA GLU A 20 -8.65 -2.86 -19.00
C GLU A 20 -9.31 -1.53 -19.37
N THR A 21 -9.15 -1.10 -20.62
CA THR A 21 -10.07 -0.14 -21.30
C THR A 21 -10.30 1.23 -20.63
N GLY A 22 -9.25 1.88 -20.12
CA GLY A 22 -9.36 3.24 -19.60
C GLY A 22 -8.10 4.06 -19.85
N ASN A 23 -8.27 5.27 -20.36
CA ASN A 23 -7.22 6.27 -20.57
C ASN A 23 -6.73 6.88 -19.23
N ASP A 24 -6.87 6.16 -18.12
CA ASP A 24 -6.66 6.68 -16.79
C ASP A 24 -5.18 6.65 -16.41
N VAL A 25 -4.62 7.85 -16.31
CA VAL A 25 -3.25 8.06 -15.85
C VAL A 25 -3.19 7.67 -14.38
N GLY A 26 -2.43 6.61 -14.08
CA GLY A 26 -2.20 6.17 -12.70
C GLY A 26 -1.73 7.32 -11.80
N GLN A 27 -2.22 7.38 -10.57
CA GLN A 27 -1.93 8.46 -9.63
C GLN A 27 -0.92 8.00 -8.57
N LEU A 28 0.19 8.73 -8.45
CA LEU A 28 1.14 8.55 -7.34
C LEU A 28 0.59 9.24 -6.08
N LEU A 29 0.51 8.48 -5.00
CA LEU A 29 -0.02 8.88 -3.71
C LEU A 29 1.08 8.78 -2.66
N SER A 30 1.23 9.83 -1.84
CA SER A 30 2.00 9.73 -0.60
C SER A 30 1.08 9.25 0.53
N LEU A 31 1.43 8.13 1.15
CA LEU A 31 0.68 7.48 2.24
C LEU A 31 1.61 7.15 3.41
N ARG A 32 1.06 6.78 4.58
CA ARG A 32 1.87 6.30 5.71
C ARG A 32 2.12 4.80 5.59
N HIS A 33 3.38 4.40 5.76
CA HIS A 33 3.75 3.00 5.86
C HIS A 33 3.07 2.39 7.10
N PRO A 34 2.37 1.26 6.98
CA PRO A 34 1.49 0.81 8.06
C PRO A 34 2.23 0.34 9.32
N LYS A 35 3.49 -0.10 9.18
CA LYS A 35 4.35 -0.48 10.31
C LYS A 35 5.15 0.68 10.92
N SER A 36 5.76 1.54 10.11
CA SER A 36 6.73 2.55 10.57
C SER A 36 6.14 3.95 10.67
N GLY A 37 5.00 4.22 10.04
CA GLY A 37 4.40 5.55 9.95
C GLY A 37 5.09 6.51 8.98
N ASN A 38 6.26 6.14 8.44
CA ASN A 38 7.01 6.93 7.47
C ASN A 38 6.25 7.08 6.16
N SER A 39 6.55 8.14 5.39
CA SER A 39 5.94 8.33 4.08
C SER A 39 6.40 7.25 3.09
N ILE A 40 5.45 6.62 2.42
CA ILE A 40 5.65 5.74 1.26
C ILE A 40 4.97 6.31 0.04
N CYS A 41 5.40 5.84 -1.13
CA CYS A 41 4.73 6.14 -2.39
C CYS A 41 3.96 4.91 -2.87
N CYS A 42 2.71 5.12 -3.24
CA CYS A 42 1.88 4.09 -3.84
C CYS A 42 1.32 4.61 -5.16
N LEU A 43 1.22 3.74 -6.16
CA LEU A 43 0.54 4.00 -7.41
C LEU A 43 -0.89 3.45 -7.31
N LEU A 44 -1.89 4.31 -7.54
CA LEU A 44 -3.29 3.92 -7.66
C LEU A 44 -3.68 3.92 -9.15
N VAL A 45 -4.00 2.74 -9.68
CA VAL A 45 -4.46 2.57 -11.08
C VAL A 45 -5.71 1.70 -11.07
N ASN A 46 -6.81 2.18 -11.66
CA ASN A 46 -8.07 1.41 -11.80
C ASN A 46 -8.58 0.80 -10.48
N GLY A 47 -8.41 1.52 -9.36
CA GLY A 47 -8.80 1.03 -8.02
C GLY A 47 -7.84 0.01 -7.39
N VAL A 48 -6.77 -0.38 -8.08
CA VAL A 48 -5.71 -1.24 -7.55
C VAL A 48 -4.61 -0.36 -6.97
N LEU A 49 -4.32 -0.55 -5.68
CA LEU A 49 -3.22 0.09 -5.00
C LEU A 49 -1.96 -0.75 -5.17
N GLN A 50 -0.86 -0.12 -5.57
CA GLN A 50 0.43 -0.77 -5.75
C GLN A 50 1.50 0.01 -4.98
N GLU A 51 2.32 -0.68 -4.20
CA GLU A 51 3.45 -0.08 -3.50
C GLU A 51 4.61 0.14 -4.48
N LEU A 52 5.17 1.35 -4.48
CA LEU A 52 6.32 1.70 -5.31
C LEU A 52 7.61 1.35 -4.58
N ASN A 53 8.33 0.36 -5.10
CA ASN A 53 9.62 -0.09 -4.58
C ASN A 53 10.75 0.45 -5.45
N TRP A 54 11.81 0.91 -4.79
CA TRP A 54 13.03 1.37 -5.45
C TRP A 54 14.15 0.34 -5.27
N PHE A 55 14.78 -0.04 -6.37
CA PHE A 55 15.95 -0.90 -6.37
C PHE A 55 17.10 -0.20 -7.10
N LYS A 56 18.28 -0.18 -6.50
CA LYS A 56 19.49 0.37 -7.12
C LYS A 56 20.70 -0.48 -6.75
N GLN A 57 21.41 -0.94 -7.78
CA GLN A 57 22.69 -1.62 -7.62
C GLN A 57 23.83 -0.62 -7.88
N SER A 58 24.91 -0.70 -7.11
CA SER A 58 26.07 0.19 -7.28
C SER A 58 26.69 0.07 -8.68
N TYR A 59 27.14 1.21 -9.22
CA TYR A 59 27.82 1.30 -10.52
C TYR A 59 26.97 0.80 -11.70
N THR A 60 25.68 1.11 -11.70
CA THR A 60 24.76 0.80 -12.80
C THR A 60 24.25 2.06 -13.49
N SER A 61 23.86 1.92 -14.76
CA SER A 61 23.18 2.95 -15.56
C SER A 61 22.27 2.27 -16.57
N TRP A 62 21.24 2.97 -17.04
CA TRP A 62 20.35 2.48 -18.09
C TRP A 62 20.60 3.19 -19.41
N PHE A 63 20.68 2.42 -20.50
CA PHE A 63 20.64 2.95 -21.86
C PHE A 63 19.19 2.92 -22.36
N LEU A 64 18.63 4.09 -22.64
CA LEU A 64 17.23 4.30 -23.01
C LEU A 64 17.16 4.95 -24.40
N GLY A 65 17.24 4.13 -25.45
CA GLY A 65 17.38 4.64 -26.82
C GLY A 65 18.67 5.45 -26.97
N ASP A 66 18.53 6.74 -27.31
CA ASP A 66 19.65 7.68 -27.45
C ASP A 66 20.03 8.40 -26.14
N TYR A 67 19.36 8.08 -25.02
CA TYR A 67 19.60 8.68 -23.71
C TYR A 67 20.29 7.70 -22.75
N VAL A 68 21.05 8.24 -21.79
CA VAL A 68 21.62 7.48 -20.68
C VAL A 68 21.03 8.00 -19.37
N ALA A 69 20.41 7.12 -18.59
CA ALA A 69 20.01 7.43 -17.22
C ALA A 69 21.13 6.98 -16.26
N GLU A 70 21.87 7.96 -15.75
CA GLU A 70 23.05 7.75 -14.90
C GLU A 70 22.72 7.07 -13.56
N ASP A 71 21.53 7.32 -13.00
CA ASP A 71 21.14 6.82 -11.68
C ASP A 71 21.13 5.28 -11.60
N GLY A 72 20.84 4.61 -12.72
CA GLY A 72 20.85 3.14 -12.83
C GLY A 72 19.81 2.40 -11.99
N GLY A 73 18.99 3.12 -11.21
CA GLY A 73 17.97 2.50 -10.40
C GLY A 73 16.69 2.18 -11.18
N LEU A 74 15.90 1.31 -10.58
CA LEU A 74 14.70 0.72 -11.14
C LEU A 74 13.57 0.87 -10.12
N TYR A 75 12.47 1.48 -10.55
CA TYR A 75 11.22 1.42 -9.81
C TYR A 75 10.44 0.18 -10.22
N THR A 76 9.85 -0.49 -9.25
CA THR A 76 8.89 -1.57 -9.48
C THR A 76 7.64 -1.30 -8.67
N THR A 77 6.46 -1.61 -9.21
CA THR A 77 5.22 -1.54 -8.43
C THR A 77 4.72 -2.94 -8.12
N THR A 78 4.40 -3.20 -6.86
CA THR A 78 3.82 -4.46 -6.43
C THR A 78 2.42 -4.23 -5.86
N PRO A 79 1.38 -4.96 -6.32
CA PRO A 79 0.05 -4.85 -5.75
C PRO A 79 0.08 -5.03 -4.22
N VAL A 80 -0.59 -4.15 -3.50
CA VAL A 80 -0.72 -4.19 -2.04
C VAL A 80 -2.19 -4.25 -1.66
N ASP A 81 -2.52 -5.05 -0.65
CA ASP A 81 -3.87 -5.05 -0.10
C ASP A 81 -4.11 -3.72 0.65
N PRO A 82 -5.08 -2.88 0.22
CA PRO A 82 -5.32 -1.59 0.86
C PRO A 82 -5.72 -1.69 2.33
N VAL A 83 -6.23 -2.84 2.79
CA VAL A 83 -6.54 -3.07 4.21
C VAL A 83 -5.28 -2.87 5.07
N PHE A 84 -4.09 -3.28 4.62
CA PHE A 84 -2.85 -3.05 5.39
C PHE A 84 -2.58 -1.55 5.59
N ILE A 85 -2.78 -0.73 4.56
CA ILE A 85 -2.54 0.71 4.61
C ILE A 85 -3.59 1.44 5.46
N LEU A 86 -4.84 0.99 5.42
CA LEU A 86 -5.95 1.60 6.14
C LEU A 86 -5.97 1.18 7.61
N LEU A 87 -5.62 -0.06 7.95
CA LEU A 87 -5.70 -0.60 9.31
C LEU A 87 -5.15 0.32 10.42
N PRO A 88 -3.93 0.87 10.34
CA PRO A 88 -3.41 1.76 11.38
C PRO A 88 -4.21 3.07 11.49
N ILE A 89 -4.70 3.60 10.38
CA ILE A 89 -5.52 4.82 10.35
C ILE A 89 -6.85 4.59 11.07
N PHE A 90 -7.44 3.42 10.85
CA PHE A 90 -8.68 3.02 11.50
C PHE A 90 -8.50 2.73 12.98
N GLU A 91 -7.40 2.10 13.38
CA GLU A 91 -7.10 1.88 14.80
C GLU A 91 -6.87 3.20 15.53
N GLU A 92 -6.17 4.16 14.94
CA GLU A 92 -6.02 5.52 15.48
C GLU A 92 -7.39 6.22 15.62
N ALA A 93 -8.25 6.11 14.61
CA ALA A 93 -9.57 6.74 14.60
C ALA A 93 -10.61 6.06 15.52
N ARG A 94 -10.36 4.81 15.94
CA ARG A 94 -11.25 4.00 16.80
C ARG A 94 -11.50 4.62 18.17
N MET A 95 -10.59 5.50 18.64
CA MET A 95 -10.64 6.13 19.97
C MET A 95 -10.80 5.13 21.13
N LYS A 96 -10.15 3.96 21.03
CA LYS A 96 -10.17 2.90 22.05
C LYS A 96 -9.61 3.42 23.38
N LYS A 97 -10.28 3.12 24.50
CA LYS A 97 -9.83 3.49 25.85
C LYS A 97 -9.99 2.32 26.82
N GLY A 98 -8.86 1.76 27.28
CA GLY A 98 -8.88 0.57 28.14
C GLY A 98 -9.58 -0.60 27.45
N ASP A 99 -10.59 -1.17 28.12
CA ASP A 99 -11.40 -2.29 27.59
C ASP A 99 -12.56 -1.85 26.69
N ASP A 100 -12.78 -0.54 26.49
CA ASP A 100 -13.82 -0.07 25.58
C ASP A 100 -13.45 -0.42 24.13
N PRO A 101 -14.34 -1.07 23.36
CA PRO A 101 -14.07 -1.47 21.98
C PRO A 101 -13.96 -0.29 21.00
N GLY A 102 -14.15 0.95 21.45
CA GLY A 102 -14.06 2.17 20.66
C GLY A 102 -15.37 2.60 20.04
N LYS A 103 -15.29 3.66 19.23
CA LYS A 103 -16.46 4.35 18.63
C LYS A 103 -16.70 3.94 17.19
N PHE A 104 -17.98 3.97 16.82
CA PHE A 104 -18.43 3.89 15.44
C PHE A 104 -18.23 5.25 14.75
N ARG A 105 -17.58 5.26 13.59
CA ARG A 105 -17.30 6.48 12.82
C ARG A 105 -17.54 6.27 11.33
N LEU A 106 -17.75 7.36 10.60
CA LEU A 106 -17.92 7.34 9.14
C LEU A 106 -16.57 7.14 8.46
N VAL A 107 -16.54 6.45 7.32
CA VAL A 107 -15.31 6.23 6.54
C VAL A 107 -14.68 7.56 6.10
N ASP A 108 -15.51 8.51 5.65
CA ASP A 108 -15.09 9.87 5.29
C ASP A 108 -14.31 10.58 6.41
N GLU A 109 -14.75 10.41 7.66
CA GLU A 109 -14.09 11.01 8.82
C GLU A 109 -12.77 10.32 9.17
N ILE A 110 -12.67 9.01 8.94
CA ILE A 110 -11.50 8.21 9.33
C ILE A 110 -10.35 8.41 8.33
N ILE A 111 -10.67 8.53 7.05
CA ILE A 111 -9.70 8.65 5.95
C ILE A 111 -9.05 10.05 5.90
N PHE A 112 -9.60 11.01 6.62
CA PHE A 112 -8.99 12.32 6.74
C PHE A 112 -7.74 12.27 7.63
N VAL A 113 -6.57 12.07 7.00
CA VAL A 113 -5.26 12.03 7.67
C VAL A 113 -4.50 13.33 7.40
N GLU A 114 -4.20 14.06 8.47
CA GLU A 114 -3.44 15.30 8.39
C GLU A 114 -2.05 15.07 7.76
N GLY A 115 -1.67 15.92 6.81
CA GLY A 115 -0.40 15.81 6.08
C GLY A 115 -0.39 14.78 4.93
N TYR A 116 -1.43 13.96 4.78
CA TYR A 116 -1.50 12.92 3.73
C TYR A 116 -2.82 12.99 2.94
N PRO A 117 -2.95 13.92 1.97
CA PRO A 117 -4.17 14.04 1.16
C PRO A 117 -4.42 12.80 0.27
N GLY A 118 -3.41 11.96 0.05
CA GLY A 118 -3.52 10.73 -0.74
C GLY A 118 -4.58 9.76 -0.22
N TYR A 119 -4.87 9.76 1.07
CA TYR A 119 -5.90 8.90 1.66
C TYR A 119 -7.30 9.19 1.09
N GLN A 120 -7.62 10.45 0.77
CA GLN A 120 -8.92 10.80 0.19
C GLN A 120 -9.18 10.11 -1.15
N LYS A 121 -8.12 9.80 -1.91
CA LYS A 121 -8.23 9.05 -3.18
C LYS A 121 -8.58 7.58 -2.97
N LEU A 122 -8.37 7.05 -1.76
CA LEU A 122 -8.70 5.67 -1.40
C LEU A 122 -10.15 5.51 -0.94
N LEU A 123 -10.90 6.61 -0.78
CA LEU A 123 -12.29 6.55 -0.31
C LEU A 123 -13.17 5.56 -1.10
N PRO A 124 -13.12 5.49 -2.45
CA PRO A 124 -13.96 4.57 -3.22
C PRO A 124 -13.72 3.08 -2.91
N ILE A 125 -12.51 2.71 -2.50
CA ILE A 125 -12.13 1.32 -2.19
C ILE A 125 -12.18 1.03 -0.68
N ALA A 126 -12.07 2.07 0.15
CA ALA A 126 -11.93 1.92 1.58
C ALA A 126 -13.17 1.31 2.24
N GLU A 127 -14.39 1.66 1.80
CA GLU A 127 -15.59 1.04 2.36
C GLU A 127 -15.55 -0.49 2.24
N ASN A 128 -15.21 -1.01 1.06
CA ASN A 128 -15.13 -2.46 0.82
C ASN A 128 -14.02 -3.11 1.66
N CYS A 129 -12.85 -2.47 1.74
CA CYS A 129 -11.75 -2.93 2.59
C CYS A 129 -12.17 -3.02 4.06
N MET A 130 -12.92 -2.02 4.54
CA MET A 130 -13.25 -1.92 5.96
C MET A 130 -14.35 -2.85 6.41
N GLN A 131 -15.28 -3.22 5.53
CA GLN A 131 -16.31 -4.22 5.84
C GLN A 131 -15.71 -5.56 6.29
N VAL A 132 -14.51 -5.89 5.81
CA VAL A 132 -13.80 -7.14 6.13
C VAL A 132 -13.30 -7.17 7.57
N VAL A 133 -12.83 -6.03 8.09
CA VAL A 133 -12.13 -5.95 9.39
C VAL A 133 -12.89 -5.19 10.49
N SER A 134 -14.08 -4.65 10.17
CA SER A 134 -14.90 -3.85 11.10
C SER A 134 -16.29 -4.41 11.33
N GLU A 135 -16.88 -4.07 12.47
CA GLU A 135 -18.33 -4.07 12.67
C GLU A 135 -18.96 -2.89 11.94
N ILE A 136 -20.16 -3.11 11.38
CA ILE A 136 -20.90 -2.11 10.62
C ILE A 136 -22.22 -1.86 11.34
N LYS A 137 -22.56 -0.59 11.56
CA LYS A 137 -23.88 -0.15 11.96
C LYS A 137 -24.43 0.79 10.91
N GLU A 138 -25.64 0.50 10.44
CA GLU A 138 -26.33 1.31 9.45
C GLU A 138 -27.44 2.11 10.13
N ILE A 139 -27.42 3.42 9.94
CA ILE A 139 -28.44 4.34 10.46
C ILE A 139 -28.86 5.23 9.29
N GLY A 140 -30.08 5.02 8.80
CA GLY A 140 -30.56 5.69 7.58
C GLY A 140 -29.77 5.23 6.35
N SER A 141 -29.19 6.17 5.61
CA SER A 141 -28.34 5.91 4.43
C SER A 141 -26.84 5.88 4.75
N SER A 142 -26.46 6.02 6.02
CA SER A 142 -25.06 6.14 6.44
C SER A 142 -24.59 4.88 7.17
N LYS A 143 -23.41 4.40 6.78
CA LYS A 143 -22.74 3.26 7.42
C LYS A 143 -21.63 3.76 8.33
N PHE A 144 -21.67 3.32 9.57
CA PHE A 144 -20.65 3.59 10.57
C PHE A 144 -19.85 2.33 10.85
N PHE A 145 -18.53 2.49 10.94
CA PHE A 145 -17.58 1.41 11.08
C PHE A 145 -16.88 1.51 12.43
N ARG A 146 -16.65 0.36 13.06
CA ARG A 146 -15.79 0.21 14.24
C ARG A 146 -14.91 -1.00 14.05
N LEU A 147 -13.60 -0.85 14.21
CA LEU A 147 -12.67 -1.97 14.07
C LEU A 147 -12.99 -3.09 15.07
N ASP A 148 -12.90 -4.33 14.61
CA ASP A 148 -13.14 -5.54 15.41
C ASP A 148 -11.85 -6.37 15.45
N ASP A 149 -11.29 -6.54 16.65
CA ASP A 149 -10.01 -7.23 16.85
C ASP A 149 -10.07 -8.71 16.41
N SER A 150 -11.24 -9.36 16.54
CA SER A 150 -11.43 -10.75 16.13
C SER A 150 -11.48 -10.87 14.60
N LYS A 151 -12.16 -9.94 13.92
CA LYS A 151 -12.17 -9.88 12.45
C LYS A 151 -10.81 -9.55 11.87
N VAL A 152 -10.08 -8.61 12.47
CA VAL A 152 -8.70 -8.28 12.08
C VAL A 152 -7.81 -9.52 12.19
N LEU A 153 -7.89 -10.24 13.31
CA LEU A 153 -7.09 -11.45 13.51
C LEU A 153 -7.44 -12.55 12.52
N ALA A 154 -8.74 -12.77 12.25
CA ALA A 154 -9.20 -13.73 11.26
C ALA A 154 -8.71 -13.38 9.84
N TRP A 155 -8.77 -12.10 9.47
CA TRP A 155 -8.26 -11.61 8.20
C TRP A 155 -6.74 -11.79 8.09
N MET A 156 -5.97 -11.43 9.11
CA MET A 156 -4.52 -11.64 9.15
C MET A 156 -4.16 -13.13 9.01
N TYR A 157 -4.87 -14.00 9.72
CA TYR A 157 -4.69 -15.45 9.61
C TYR A 157 -4.91 -15.92 8.17
N HIS A 158 -5.98 -15.46 7.52
CA HIS A 158 -6.24 -15.80 6.13
C HIS A 158 -5.13 -15.33 5.19
N LYS A 159 -4.58 -14.12 5.38
CA LYS A 159 -3.44 -13.61 4.61
C LYS A 159 -2.18 -14.46 4.79
N VAL A 160 -1.89 -14.93 6.00
CA VAL A 160 -0.76 -15.84 6.26
C VAL A 160 -0.97 -17.18 5.55
N CYS A 161 -2.19 -17.73 5.56
CA CYS A 161 -2.52 -18.95 4.84
C CYS A 161 -2.34 -18.79 3.32
N GLN A 162 -2.81 -17.68 2.74
CA GLN A 162 -2.61 -17.36 1.33
C GLN A 162 -1.11 -17.27 1.00
N LEU A 163 -0.33 -16.56 1.81
CA LEU A 163 1.11 -16.44 1.63
C LEU A 163 1.80 -17.81 1.68
N LYS A 164 1.43 -18.68 2.62
CA LYS A 164 1.96 -20.04 2.72
C LYS A 164 1.72 -20.85 1.44
N GLN A 165 0.52 -20.73 0.86
CA GLN A 165 0.18 -21.40 -0.40
C GLN A 165 1.00 -20.84 -1.56
N THR A 166 1.07 -19.52 -1.72
CA THR A 166 1.86 -18.88 -2.79
C THR A 166 3.34 -19.19 -2.68
N LEU A 167 3.91 -19.20 -1.46
CA LEU A 167 5.31 -19.57 -1.25
C LEU A 167 5.59 -21.04 -1.63
N SER A 168 4.61 -21.93 -1.48
CA SER A 168 4.76 -23.33 -1.92
C SER A 168 4.68 -23.52 -3.43
N THR A 169 4.13 -22.56 -4.17
CA THR A 169 4.05 -22.60 -5.65
C THR A 169 5.15 -21.80 -6.34
N LEU A 170 5.83 -20.91 -5.62
CA LEU A 170 7.01 -20.21 -6.11
C LEU A 170 8.18 -21.21 -6.21
N ASP A 171 8.54 -21.55 -7.44
CA ASP A 171 9.62 -22.50 -7.75
C ASP A 171 10.99 -22.01 -7.24
N ASN A 172 12.01 -22.89 -7.27
CA ASN A 172 13.36 -22.74 -6.68
C ASN A 172 14.14 -21.44 -7.00
N ASN A 173 13.63 -20.55 -7.85
CA ASN A 173 14.21 -19.23 -8.13
C ASN A 173 14.19 -18.27 -6.93
N TYR A 174 13.43 -18.55 -5.87
CA TYR A 174 13.55 -17.82 -4.60
C TYR A 174 14.92 -18.06 -3.92
N ALA A 175 15.58 -19.19 -4.22
CA ALA A 175 16.90 -19.53 -3.71
C ALA A 175 18.07 -18.80 -4.43
N ALA A 176 17.79 -18.03 -5.49
CA ALA A 176 18.79 -17.23 -6.20
C ALA A 176 19.14 -15.91 -5.49
N ARG A 177 18.52 -15.62 -4.33
CA ARG A 177 18.92 -14.49 -3.49
C ARG A 177 20.19 -14.88 -2.75
N GLU A 178 21.35 -14.55 -3.33
CA GLU A 178 22.65 -14.76 -2.70
C GLU A 178 22.62 -14.32 -1.24
N GLU A 179 23.19 -15.15 -0.37
CA GLU A 179 23.20 -15.05 1.09
C GLU A 179 23.94 -13.79 1.62
N LYS A 180 24.44 -12.93 0.73
CA LYS A 180 25.35 -11.83 1.04
C LYS A 180 24.69 -10.54 1.54
N ASP A 181 23.38 -10.37 1.35
CA ASP A 181 22.66 -9.15 1.77
C ASP A 181 21.95 -9.28 3.13
N ARG A 182 22.19 -10.37 3.88
CA ARG A 182 21.62 -10.56 5.23
C ARG A 182 22.32 -9.75 6.33
N CYS A 183 23.43 -9.07 6.03
CA CYS A 183 24.22 -8.32 7.01
C CYS A 183 24.41 -6.86 6.61
N THR A 184 23.33 -6.09 6.53
CA THR A 184 23.33 -4.64 6.87
C THR A 184 21.89 -4.15 6.82
N LEU A 185 21.13 -4.38 7.89
CA LEU A 185 19.94 -3.62 8.29
C LEU A 185 19.50 -4.14 9.68
N LEU A 186 20.40 -4.00 10.64
CA LEU A 186 20.08 -3.72 12.05
C LEU A 186 20.58 -2.30 12.31
#